data_AF-A0A432S029-F1
#
_entry.id   AF-A0A432S029-F1
#
_cell.length_a   1.000
_cell.length_b   1.000
_cell.length_c   1.000
_cell.angle_alpha   90.00
_cell.angle_beta   90.00
_cell.angle_gamma   90.00
#
_symmetry.space_group_name_H-M   'P 1'
#
loop_
_entity.id
_entity.type
_entity.pdbx_description
1 polymer ?
#
loop_
_entity_poly.entity_id
_entity_poly.type
_entity_poly.pdbx_seq_one_letter_code
_entity_poly.pdbx_strand_id
1 'polypeptide(L)' 'MSDELAKNNKSVKVKDLREYLTYYPNRIVAEIYLEVLENFEDDELVPDLILENLLLSPEDFENK' A
#
# COMPACT_ATOMS: atom_id res chain seq x y z
N MET A 1 -16.47 -1.66 -17.19
CA MET A 1 -15.98 -2.12 -15.86
C MET A 1 -14.79 -1.26 -15.47
N SER A 2 -14.97 0.05 -15.36
CA SER A 2 -13.84 0.99 -15.25
C SER A 2 -14.02 2.03 -14.13
N ASP A 3 -15.15 2.00 -13.41
CA ASP A 3 -15.51 2.99 -12.39
C ASP A 3 -15.43 2.46 -10.95
N GLU A 4 -15.19 1.16 -10.74
CA GLU A 4 -15.10 0.59 -9.38
C GLU A 4 -13.71 0.80 -8.75
N LEU A 5 -12.63 0.73 -9.55
CA LEU A 5 -11.26 0.95 -9.07
C LEU A 5 -11.00 2.41 -8.68
N ALA A 6 -11.62 3.37 -9.36
CA ALA A 6 -11.51 4.80 -9.03
C ALA A 6 -12.39 5.22 -7.84
N LYS A 7 -13.34 4.38 -7.43
CA LYS A 7 -14.20 4.58 -6.25
C LYS A 7 -13.63 4.00 -4.96
N ASN A 8 -12.58 3.19 -5.05
CA ASN A 8 -11.76 2.87 -3.88
C ASN A 8 -11.06 4.16 -3.47
N ASN A 9 -11.61 4.80 -2.44
CA ASN A 9 -10.91 5.80 -1.66
C ASN A 9 -9.46 5.34 -1.47
N LYS A 10 -8.50 6.22 -1.76
CA LYS A 10 -7.11 6.06 -1.33
C LYS A 10 -7.14 5.92 0.19
N SER A 11 -7.23 4.69 0.65
CA SER A 11 -7.52 4.39 2.04
C SER A 11 -6.23 4.41 2.85
N VAL A 12 -5.11 4.08 2.19
CA VAL A 12 -3.76 4.08 2.75
C VAL A 12 -2.86 4.91 1.85
N LYS A 13 -2.14 5.87 2.44
CA LYS A 13 -1.17 6.68 1.71
C LYS A 13 0.14 5.91 1.51
N VAL A 14 0.90 6.25 0.46
CA VAL A 14 2.21 5.63 0.21
C VAL A 14 3.11 5.73 1.44
N LYS A 15 3.14 6.89 2.12
CA LYS A 15 3.91 7.04 3.37
C LYS A 15 3.54 6.02 4.47
N ASP A 16 2.26 5.71 4.64
CA ASP A 16 1.76 4.85 5.72
C ASP A 16 2.11 3.39 5.43
N LEU A 17 1.98 3.00 4.15
CA LEU A 17 2.42 1.70 3.65
C LEU A 17 3.95 1.53 3.74
N ARG A 18 4.74 2.56 3.40
CA ARG A 18 6.21 2.51 3.56
C ARG A 18 6.62 2.30 5.01
N GLU A 19 5.94 2.98 5.93
CA GLU A 19 6.21 2.82 7.36
C GLU A 19 5.87 1.40 7.84
N TYR A 20 4.73 0.85 7.41
CA TYR A 20 4.36 -0.54 7.70
C TYR A 20 5.40 -1.54 7.16
N LEU A 21 5.82 -1.39 5.90
CA LEU A 21 6.79 -2.28 5.26
C LEU A 21 8.16 -2.30 5.97
N THR A 22 8.53 -1.21 6.66
CA THR A 22 9.76 -1.13 7.47
C THR A 22 9.80 -2.18 8.60
N TYR A 23 8.63 -2.60 9.09
CA TYR A 23 8.49 -3.61 10.16
C TYR A 23 7.94 -4.95 9.65
N TYR A 24 7.76 -5.10 8.34
CA TYR A 24 7.15 -6.30 7.77
C TYR A 24 8.03 -7.55 7.97
N PRO A 25 7.47 -8.72 8.34
CA PRO A 25 8.26 -9.89 8.73
C PRO A 25 9.16 -10.43 7.61
N ASN A 26 8.69 -10.35 6.35
CA ASN A 26 9.45 -10.82 5.21
C ASN A 26 10.21 -9.65 4.56
N ARG A 27 11.50 -9.55 4.88
CA ARG A 27 12.39 -8.47 4.42
C ARG A 27 12.49 -8.37 2.89
N ILE A 28 12.58 -9.50 2.19
CA ILE A 28 12.69 -9.52 0.72
C ILE A 28 11.43 -8.93 0.09
N VAL A 29 10.26 -9.36 0.58
CA VAL A 29 8.97 -8.84 0.09
C VAL A 29 8.83 -7.36 0.40
N ALA A 30 9.28 -6.92 1.58
CA ALA A 30 9.26 -5.51 1.95
C ALA A 30 10.13 -4.65 1.04
N GLU A 31 11.37 -5.09 0.75
CA GLU A 31 12.29 -4.37 -0.14
C GLU A 31 11.71 -4.20 -1.54
N ILE A 32 11.12 -5.25 -2.13
CA ILE A 32 10.48 -5.17 -3.45
C ILE A 32 9.40 -4.09 -3.46
N TYR A 33 8.49 -4.09 -2.48
CA TYR A 33 7.42 -3.10 -2.45
C TYR A 33 7.90 -1.70 -2.09
N LEU A 34 8.95 -1.56 -1.29
CA LEU A 34 9.56 -0.26 -1.01
C LEU A 34 10.18 0.34 -2.27
N GLU A 35 10.90 -0.44 -3.08
CA GLU A 35 11.46 0.03 -4.36
C GLU A 35 10.36 0.45 -5.34
N VAL A 36 9.25 -0.30 -5.40
CA VAL A 36 8.08 0.06 -6.19
C VAL A 36 7.57 1.43 -5.72
N LEU A 37 7.33 1.60 -4.42
CA LEU A 37 6.79 2.84 -3.83
C LEU A 37 7.70 4.06 -3.94
N GLU A 38 9.01 3.91 -4.16
CA GLU A 38 9.92 5.05 -4.39
C GLU A 38 9.61 5.82 -5.67
N ASN A 39 8.94 5.19 -6.63
CA ASN A 39 8.64 5.77 -7.93
C ASN A 39 7.23 6.38 -8.03
N PHE A 40 6.45 6.37 -6.94
CA PHE A 40 5.05 6.80 -6.95
C PHE A 40 4.78 7.90 -5.92
N GLU A 41 3.91 8.84 -6.29
CA GLU A 41 3.43 9.87 -5.37
C GLU A 41 2.33 9.30 -4.45
N ASP A 42 2.08 9.97 -3.32
CA ASP A 42 1.06 9.60 -2.32
C ASP A 42 -0.37 9.47 -2.91
N ASP A 43 -0.56 10.00 -4.11
CA ASP A 43 -1.83 10.14 -4.80
C ASP A 43 -2.15 9.05 -5.83
N GLU A 44 -1.38 7.96 -5.86
CA GLU A 44 -1.57 6.87 -6.81
C GLU A 44 -2.27 5.65 -6.19
N LEU A 45 -2.90 4.81 -7.03
CA LEU A 45 -3.63 3.59 -6.60
C LEU A 45 -2.69 2.41 -6.27
N VAL A 46 -1.38 2.65 -6.25
CA VAL A 46 -0.36 1.63 -6.00
C VAL A 46 -0.46 1.00 -4.60
N PRO A 47 -0.72 1.76 -3.52
CA PRO A 47 -0.90 1.17 -2.19
C PRO A 47 -2.00 0.11 -2.16
N ASP A 48 -3.17 0.35 -2.76
CA ASP A 48 -4.29 -0.59 -2.74
C ASP A 48 -3.93 -1.91 -3.42
N LEU A 49 -3.20 -1.87 -4.55
CA LEU A 49 -2.71 -3.07 -5.23
C LEU A 49 -1.71 -3.86 -4.38
N ILE A 50 -0.86 -3.18 -3.61
CA ILE A 50 0.10 -3.85 -2.71
C ILE A 50 -0.65 -4.47 -1.53
N LEU A 51 -1.65 -3.78 -0.98
CA LEU A 51 -2.51 -4.31 0.08
C LEU A 51 -3.18 -5.61 -0.38
N GLU A 52 -3.79 -5.64 -1.57
CA GLU A 52 -4.41 -6.84 -2.14
C GLU A 52 -3.42 -8.02 -2.24
N ASN A 53 -2.20 -7.77 -2.72
CA ASN A 53 -1.17 -8.80 -2.84
C ASN A 53 -0.69 -9.34 -1.49
N LEU A 54 -0.67 -8.48 -0.47
CA LEU A 54 -0.26 -8.83 0.89
C LEU A 54 -1.42 -9.35 1.74
N LEU A 55 -2.64 -9.42 1.19
CA LEU A 55 -3.88 -9.76 1.89
C LEU A 55 -4.12 -8.83 3.10
N LEU A 56 -3.75 -7.56 2.95
CA LEU A 56 -3.94 -6.51 3.92
C LEU A 56 -5.17 -5.68 3.57
N SER A 57 -5.72 -5.05 4.59
CA SER A 57 -6.87 -4.16 4.50
C SER A 57 -6.49 -2.77 5.02
N PRO A 58 -7.28 -1.73 4.68
CA PRO A 58 -7.03 -0.40 5.22
C PRO A 58 -7.17 -0.31 6.74
N GLU A 59 -8.01 -1.17 7.33
CA GLU A 59 -8.23 -1.25 8.78
C GLU A 59 -6.94 -1.60 9.55
N ASP A 60 -5.99 -2.28 8.90
CA ASP A 60 -4.66 -2.58 9.46
C ASP A 60 -3.82 -1.31 9.72
N PHE A 61 -4.25 -0.17 9.18
CA PHE A 61 -3.61 1.14 9.30
C PHE A 61 -4.40 2.14 10.17
N GLU A 62 -5.64 1.83 10.54
CA GLU A 62 -6.53 2.75 11.29
C GLU A 62 -6.20 2.86 12.79
N ASN A 63 -5.24 2.10 13.32
CA ASN A 63 -4.88 2.04 14.76
C ASN A 63 -3.48 2.59 15.10
N LYS A 64 -2.91 3.50 14.29
CA LYS A 64 -1.65 4.20 14.61
C LYS A 64 -1.85 5.55 15.29
#